data_AF-A0A657AR07-F1
#
_entry.id   AF-A0A657AR07-F1
#
_cell.length_a   1.000
_cell.length_b   1.000
_cell.length_c   1.000
_cell.angle_alpha   90.00
_cell.angle_beta   90.00
_cell.angle_gamma   90.00
#
_symmetry.space_group_name_H-M   'P 1'
#
loop_
_entity.id
_entity.type
_entity.pdbx_description
1 polymer ?
#
loop_
_entity_poly.entity_id
_entity_poly.type
_entity_poly.pdbx_seq_one_letter_code
_entity_poly.pdbx_strand_id
1 'polypeptide(L)'
;MIKNTIFILSLTQLFGCATTSQERLARAKTYEERSERANQQASKIGSLPGTPDNIESMERAYEESAYYKEKAHDTKYKNTWAELIVGVIALLIGIATK
;
A
#
# COMPACT_ATOMS: atom_id res chain seq x y z
N MET A 1 -5.22 -36.14 17.39
CA MET A 1 -4.07 -35.20 17.34
C MET A 1 -4.02 -34.40 16.05
N ILE A 2 -4.11 -35.01 14.87
CA ILE A 2 -4.07 -34.31 13.55
C ILE A 2 -5.12 -33.20 13.41
N LYS A 3 -6.35 -33.40 13.93
CA LYS A 3 -7.42 -32.37 13.90
C LYS A 3 -7.07 -31.09 14.68
N ASN A 4 -6.32 -31.18 15.79
CA ASN A 4 -5.88 -30.00 16.55
C ASN A 4 -4.77 -29.24 15.81
N THR A 5 -3.88 -29.95 15.12
CA THR A 5 -2.77 -29.33 14.39
C THR A 5 -3.27 -28.53 13.18
N ILE A 6 -4.26 -29.06 12.44
CA ILE A 6 -4.90 -28.35 11.31
C ILE A 6 -5.64 -27.10 11.80
N PHE A 7 -6.33 -27.18 12.93
CA PHE A 7 -7.05 -26.04 13.51
C PHE A 7 -6.11 -24.91 13.92
N ILE A 8 -4.99 -25.23 14.57
CA ILE A 8 -3.98 -24.24 15.00
C ILE A 8 -3.31 -23.57 13.78
N LEU A 9 -2.98 -24.35 12.73
CA LEU A 9 -2.44 -23.82 11.47
C LEU A 9 -3.43 -22.91 10.74
N SER A 10 -4.73 -23.23 10.77
CA SER A 10 -5.76 -22.38 10.17
C SER A 10 -5.97 -21.06 10.92
N LEU A 11 -5.84 -21.06 12.27
CA LEU A 11 -5.91 -19.84 13.06
C LEU A 11 -4.71 -18.92 12.77
N THR A 12 -3.48 -19.43 12.75
CA THR A 12 -2.29 -18.58 12.55
C THR A 12 -2.26 -17.91 11.18
N GLN A 13 -2.84 -18.53 10.15
CA GLN A 13 -2.99 -17.91 8.82
C GLN A 13 -4.03 -16.78 8.81
N LEU A 14 -5.13 -16.90 9.56
CA LEU A 14 -6.19 -15.88 9.63
C LEU A 14 -5.76 -14.66 10.45
N PHE A 15 -5.09 -14.86 11.60
CA PHE A 15 -4.63 -13.76 12.45
C PHE A 15 -3.40 -13.01 11.86
N GLY A 16 -2.57 -13.69 11.07
CA GLY A 16 -1.45 -13.07 10.35
C GLY A 16 -1.88 -12.21 9.15
N CYS A 17 -2.96 -12.57 8.46
CA CYS A 17 -3.46 -11.83 7.28
C CYS A 17 -4.26 -10.57 7.63
N ALA A 18 -5.10 -10.61 8.67
CA ALA A 18 -5.97 -9.48 8.99
C ALA A 18 -5.18 -8.26 9.52
N THR A 19 -4.22 -8.51 10.42
CA THR A 19 -3.44 -7.47 11.11
C THR A 19 -2.48 -6.73 10.16
N THR A 20 -1.83 -7.48 9.25
CA THR A 20 -0.95 -6.90 8.23
C THR A 20 -1.71 -6.08 7.19
N SER A 21 -2.98 -6.40 6.91
CA SER A 21 -3.82 -5.62 6.00
C SER A 21 -4.17 -4.23 6.55
N GLN A 22 -4.54 -4.12 7.84
CA GLN A 22 -4.93 -2.85 8.47
C GLN A 22 -3.72 -1.92 8.65
N GLU A 23 -2.59 -2.44 9.11
CA GLU A 23 -1.36 -1.65 9.21
C GLU A 23 -0.88 -1.13 7.85
N ARG A 24 -1.01 -1.93 6.79
CA ARG A 24 -0.69 -1.50 5.42
C ARG A 24 -1.62 -0.40 4.95
N LEU A 25 -2.92 -0.51 5.20
CA LEU A 25 -3.89 0.54 4.87
C LEU A 25 -3.59 1.83 5.65
N ALA A 26 -3.21 1.74 6.92
CA ALA A 26 -2.83 2.90 7.73
C ALA A 26 -1.53 3.58 7.19
N ARG A 27 -0.52 2.80 6.79
CA ARG A 27 0.69 3.33 6.15
C ARG A 27 0.39 3.97 4.80
N ALA A 28 -0.44 3.33 3.98
CA ALA A 28 -0.87 3.90 2.71
C ALA A 28 -1.60 5.24 2.90
N LYS A 29 -2.51 5.33 3.88
CA LYS A 29 -3.20 6.57 4.23
C LYS A 29 -2.22 7.67 4.65
N THR A 30 -1.19 7.33 5.41
CA THR A 30 -0.14 8.30 5.79
C THR A 30 0.59 8.86 4.57
N TYR A 31 0.86 8.03 3.56
CA TYR A 31 1.46 8.48 2.30
C TYR A 31 0.48 9.34 1.47
N GLU A 32 -0.80 9.00 1.45
CA GLU A 32 -1.84 9.84 0.80
C GLU A 32 -1.91 11.23 1.43
N GLU A 33 -1.93 11.32 2.76
CA GLU A 33 -1.94 12.62 3.46
C GLU A 33 -0.68 13.46 3.17
N ARG A 34 0.48 12.82 3.07
CA ARG A 34 1.73 13.51 2.68
C ARG A 34 1.69 14.00 1.24
N SER A 35 1.19 13.17 0.32
CA SER A 35 1.00 13.54 -1.09
C SER A 35 0.06 14.74 -1.23
N GLU A 36 -1.04 14.75 -0.46
CA GLU A 36 -2.01 15.84 -0.47
C GLU A 36 -1.42 17.15 0.09
N ARG A 37 -0.67 17.09 1.19
CA ARG A 37 0.03 18.28 1.73
C ARG A 37 1.04 18.86 0.74
N ALA A 38 1.82 18.01 0.08
CA ALA A 38 2.77 18.45 -0.95
C ALA A 38 2.04 19.10 -2.14
N ASN A 39 0.89 18.54 -2.56
CA ASN A 39 0.07 19.13 -3.63
C ASN A 39 -0.54 20.48 -3.21
N GLN A 40 -1.03 20.60 -1.97
CA GLN A 40 -1.51 21.87 -1.43
C GLN A 40 -0.40 22.92 -1.35
N GLN A 41 0.83 22.51 -1.02
CA GLN A 41 1.99 23.38 -1.01
C GLN A 41 2.36 23.84 -2.42
N ALA A 42 2.37 22.93 -3.41
CA ALA A 42 2.56 23.28 -4.82
C ALA A 42 1.51 24.29 -5.29
N SER A 43 0.23 24.08 -4.94
CA SER A 43 -0.85 25.02 -5.27
C SER A 43 -0.67 26.40 -4.61
N LYS A 44 -0.16 26.45 -3.38
CA LYS A 44 0.15 27.73 -2.71
C LYS A 44 1.30 28.44 -3.42
N ILE A 45 2.36 27.73 -3.77
CA ILE A 45 3.51 28.30 -4.49
C ILE A 45 3.09 28.76 -5.90
N GLY A 46 2.22 28.01 -6.59
CA GLY A 46 1.67 28.40 -7.89
C GLY A 46 0.82 29.67 -7.87
N SER A 47 0.38 30.13 -6.69
CA SER A 47 -0.29 31.42 -6.53
C SER A 47 0.67 32.61 -6.37
N LEU A 48 1.97 32.34 -6.18
CA LEU A 48 3.01 33.35 -6.10
C LEU A 48 3.44 33.81 -7.51
N PRO A 49 4.14 34.96 -7.62
CA PRO A 49 4.70 35.39 -8.89
C PRO A 49 5.59 34.31 -9.51
N GLY A 50 5.51 34.13 -10.83
CA GLY A 50 6.27 33.13 -11.59
C GLY A 50 7.76 33.44 -11.71
N THR A 51 8.44 33.62 -10.58
CA THR A 51 9.90 33.69 -10.52
C THR A 51 10.49 32.29 -10.71
N PRO A 52 11.73 32.17 -11.23
CA PRO A 52 12.39 30.87 -11.39
C PRO A 52 12.40 30.04 -10.09
N ASP A 53 12.71 30.67 -8.95
CA ASP A 53 12.75 30.00 -7.64
C ASP A 53 11.39 29.45 -7.22
N ASN A 54 10.30 30.16 -7.52
CA ASN A 54 8.94 29.71 -7.20
C ASN A 54 8.50 28.57 -8.13
N ILE A 55 8.87 28.63 -9.41
CA ILE A 55 8.60 27.56 -10.38
C ILE A 55 9.32 26.28 -9.94
N GLU A 56 10.61 26.36 -9.62
CA GLU A 56 11.40 25.22 -9.15
C GLU A 56 10.82 24.64 -7.85
N SER A 57 10.46 25.50 -6.90
CA SER A 57 9.86 25.08 -5.63
C SER A 57 8.50 24.41 -5.81
N MET A 58 7.70 24.88 -6.77
CA MET A 58 6.41 24.28 -7.13
C MET A 58 6.61 22.91 -7.79
N GLU A 59 7.52 22.79 -8.76
CA GLU A 59 7.84 21.53 -9.44
C GLU A 59 8.32 20.48 -8.44
N ARG A 60 9.21 20.85 -7.53
CA ARG A 60 9.71 19.96 -6.47
C ARG A 60 8.59 19.45 -5.56
N ALA A 61 7.64 20.31 -5.21
CA ALA A 61 6.47 19.91 -4.41
C ALA A 61 5.52 18.97 -5.19
N TYR A 62 5.39 19.14 -6.51
CA TYR A 62 4.66 18.20 -7.37
C TYR A 62 5.36 16.85 -7.48
N GLU A 63 6.68 16.82 -7.63
CA GLU A 63 7.47 15.58 -7.63
C GLU A 63 7.31 14.82 -6.30
N GLU A 64 7.39 15.53 -5.17
CA GLU A 64 7.18 14.94 -3.85
C GLU A 64 5.75 14.37 -3.70
N SER A 65 4.74 15.10 -4.22
CA SER A 65 3.36 14.62 -4.23
C SER A 65 3.22 13.33 -5.05
N ALA A 66 3.80 13.27 -6.26
CA ALA A 66 3.78 12.10 -7.12
C ALA A 66 4.48 10.91 -6.46
N TYR A 67 5.64 11.12 -5.86
CA TYR A 67 6.40 10.10 -5.15
C TYR A 67 5.60 9.44 -4.02
N TYR A 68 4.94 10.24 -3.17
CA TYR A 68 4.13 9.68 -2.08
C TYR A 68 2.85 9.02 -2.58
N LYS A 69 2.26 9.50 -3.68
CA LYS A 69 1.10 8.87 -4.31
C LYS A 69 1.43 7.48 -4.83
N GLU A 70 2.58 7.33 -5.49
CA GLU A 70 3.07 6.03 -5.95
C GLU A 70 3.35 5.10 -4.77
N LYS A 71 4.02 5.58 -3.71
CA LYS A 71 4.24 4.78 -2.49
C LYS A 71 2.95 4.34 -1.80
N ALA A 72 1.93 5.18 -1.77
CA ALA A 72 0.62 4.81 -1.22
C ALA A 72 -0.02 3.68 -2.03
N HIS A 73 0.02 3.81 -3.36
CA HIS A 73 -0.48 2.79 -4.30
C HIS A 73 0.26 1.47 -4.10
N ASP A 74 1.59 1.49 -4.15
CA ASP A 74 2.42 0.31 -3.90
C ASP A 74 2.10 -0.35 -2.57
N THR A 75 2.00 0.43 -1.49
CA THR A 75 1.69 -0.11 -0.16
C THR A 75 0.33 -0.81 -0.13
N LYS A 76 -0.67 -0.29 -0.86
CA LYS A 76 -2.01 -0.92 -0.99
C LYS A 76 -1.96 -2.23 -1.76
N TYR A 77 -1.16 -2.33 -2.83
CA TYR A 77 -1.28 -3.44 -3.80
C TYR A 77 -0.10 -4.43 -3.84
N LYS A 78 1.04 -4.17 -3.19
CA LYS A 78 2.26 -5.00 -3.32
C LYS A 78 2.09 -6.48 -2.94
N ASN A 79 1.16 -6.82 -2.03
CA ASN A 79 0.98 -8.22 -1.61
C ASN A 79 -0.19 -8.94 -2.30
N THR A 80 -1.01 -8.24 -3.09
CA THR A 80 -2.19 -8.86 -3.70
C THR A 80 -1.81 -9.99 -4.65
N TRP A 81 -0.66 -9.87 -5.34
CA TRP A 81 -0.16 -10.91 -6.24
C TRP A 81 0.42 -12.13 -5.52
N ALA A 82 1.17 -11.93 -4.44
CA ALA A 82 1.73 -13.03 -3.66
C ALA A 82 0.61 -13.84 -2.96
N GLU A 83 -0.39 -13.15 -2.41
CA GLU A 83 -1.57 -13.77 -1.82
C GLU A 83 -2.41 -14.54 -2.86
N LEU A 84 -2.55 -13.99 -4.08
CA LEU A 84 -3.23 -14.66 -5.19
C LEU A 84 -2.51 -15.94 -5.63
N ILE A 85 -1.18 -15.90 -5.77
CA ILE A 85 -0.37 -17.07 -6.14
C ILE A 85 -0.47 -18.17 -5.07
N VAL A 86 -0.37 -17.82 -3.79
CA VAL A 86 -0.52 -18.79 -2.69
C VAL A 86 -1.93 -19.38 -2.67
N GLY A 87 -2.97 -18.56 -2.90
CA GLY A 87 -4.36 -19.02 -3.01
C GLY A 87 -4.59 -20.00 -4.16
N VAL A 88 -4.01 -19.72 -5.34
CA VAL A 88 -4.11 -20.61 -6.51
C VAL A 88 -3.37 -21.93 -6.28
N ILE A 89 -2.17 -21.89 -5.69
CA ILE A 89 -1.41 -23.11 -5.37
C ILE A 89 -2.18 -23.99 -4.36
N ALA A 90 -2.76 -23.39 -3.33
CA ALA A 90 -3.57 -24.12 -2.35
C ALA A 90 -4.82 -24.77 -2.99
N LEU A 91 -5.48 -24.06 -3.91
CA LEU A 91 -6.63 -24.59 -4.66
C LEU A 91 -6.24 -25.80 -5.52
N LEU A 92 -5.13 -25.71 -6.24
CA LEU A 92 -4.63 -26.79 -7.11
C LEU A 92 -4.25 -28.04 -6.32
N ILE A 93 -3.60 -27.88 -5.16
CA ILE A 93 -3.27 -29.00 -4.27
C ILE A 93 -4.56 -29.64 -3.70
N GLY A 94 -5.55 -28.83 -3.33
CA GLY A 94 -6.84 -29.31 -2.83
C GLY A 94 -7.66 -30.10 -3.86
N ILE A 95 -7.52 -29.78 -5.15
CA ILE A 95 -8.15 -30.54 -6.25
C ILE A 95 -7.38 -31.85 -6.51
N ALA A 96 -6.05 -31.83 -6.43
CA ALA A 96 -5.21 -33.00 -6.69
C ALA A 96 -5.23 -34.05 -5.57
N THR A 97 -5.65 -33.67 -4.36
CA THR A 97 -5.74 -34.56 -3.19
C THR A 97 -7.15 -35.13 -2.95
N LYS A 98 -8.11 -34.79 -3.82
CA LYS A 98 -9.49 -35.28 -3.82
C LYS A 98 -9.70 -36.33 -4.91
#